data_AF-A0A7K3H511-F1
#
_entry.id   AF-A0A7K3H511-F1
#
_cell.length_a   1.000
_cell.length_b   1.000
_cell.length_c   1.000
_cell.angle_alpha   90.00
_cell.angle_beta   90.00
_cell.angle_gamma   90.00
#
_symmetry.space_group_name_H-M   'P 1'
#
loop_
_entity.id
_entity.type
_entity.pdbx_description
1 polymer ?
#
loop_
_entity_poly.entity_id
_entity_poly.type
_entity_poly.pdbx_seq_one_letter_code
_entity_poly.pdbx_strand_id
1 'polypeptide(L)' 'MRRAVALAARGTGSTSPNPVVGCVILDAAGEPAGEGYHQRAGGPHAEI' A
#
# COMPACT_ATOMS: atom_id res chain seq x y z
N MET A 1 5.14 7.64 6.86
CA MET A 1 3.72 7.86 6.50
C MET A 1 3.46 8.49 5.13
N ARG A 2 4.10 9.61 4.72
CA ARG A 2 3.82 10.22 3.39
C ARG A 2 3.96 9.24 2.21
N ARG A 3 4.98 8.39 2.25
CA ARG A 3 5.23 7.37 1.23
C ARG A 3 4.08 6.35 1.13
N ALA A 4 3.60 5.82 2.25
CA ALA A 4 2.46 4.88 2.29
C ALA A 4 1.18 5.51 1.72
N VAL A 5 0.91 6.79 2.03
CA VAL A 5 -0.24 7.51 1.45
C VAL A 5 -0.10 7.69 -0.07
N ALA A 6 1.10 8.01 -0.55
CA ALA A 6 1.37 8.10 -1.99
C ALA A 6 1.21 6.75 -2.71
N LEU A 7 1.59 5.64 -2.06
CA LEU A 7 1.35 4.29 -2.56
C LEU A 7 -0.15 3.99 -2.61
N ALA A 8 -0.91 4.30 -1.56
CA ALA A 8 -2.35 4.10 -1.51
C ALA A 8 -3.07 4.79 -2.68
N ALA A 9 -2.68 6.04 -3.00
CA ALA A 9 -3.29 6.81 -4.07
C ALA A 9 -3.27 6.09 -5.44
N ARG A 10 -2.32 5.17 -5.66
CA ARG A 10 -2.22 4.38 -6.90
C ARG A 10 -3.36 3.37 -7.09
N GLY A 11 -4.07 2.98 -6.03
CA GLY A 11 -5.25 2.10 -6.11
C GLY A 11 -6.57 2.84 -6.39
N THR A 12 -6.54 4.17 -6.52
CA THR A 12 -7.76 4.97 -6.70
C THR A 12 -8.47 4.57 -7.99
N GLY A 13 -9.75 4.18 -7.87
CA GLY A 13 -10.58 3.77 -9.00
C GLY A 13 -10.46 2.29 -9.41
N SER A 14 -9.54 1.52 -8.82
CA SER A 14 -9.36 0.09 -9.14
C SER A 14 -9.71 -0.85 -7.98
N THR A 15 -9.84 -0.34 -6.75
CA THR A 15 -10.05 -1.17 -5.56
C THR A 15 -11.50 -1.31 -5.10
N SER A 16 -12.44 -0.52 -5.62
CA SER A 16 -13.85 -0.54 -5.18
C SER A 16 -14.44 -1.95 -5.24
N PRO A 17 -15.14 -2.43 -4.20
CA PRO A 17 -15.65 -1.69 -3.03
C PRO A 17 -14.64 -1.50 -1.88
N ASN A 18 -13.42 -2.04 -2.00
CA ASN A 18 -12.39 -1.93 -0.98
C ASN A 18 -11.73 -0.54 -0.98
N PRO A 19 -11.27 -0.05 0.18
CA PRO A 19 -10.53 1.20 0.28
C PRO A 19 -9.15 1.11 -0.39
N VAL A 20 -8.58 2.27 -0.69
CA VAL A 20 -7.17 2.38 -1.06
C VAL A 20 -6.30 2.26 0.19
N VAL A 21 -5.28 1.41 0.13
CA VAL A 21 -4.34 1.19 1.23
C VAL A 21 -2.93 1.10 0.65
N GLY A 22 -1.97 1.71 1.33
CA GLY A 22 -0.55 1.59 1.04
C GLY A 22 0.21 1.23 2.30
N CYS A 23 1.26 0.42 2.16
CA CYS A 23 2.08 -0.09 3.25
C CYS A 23 3.55 0.17 2.93
N VAL A 24 4.32 0.49 3.97
CA VAL A 24 5.78 0.58 3.92
C VAL A 24 6.30 -0.11 5.17
N ILE A 25 7.16 -1.10 4.98
CA ILE A 25 7.89 -1.80 6.04
C ILE A 25 9.29 -1.19 6.11
N LEU A 26 9.71 -0.82 7.31
CA LEU A 26 11.05 -0.33 7.57
C LEU A 26 11.88 -1.43 8.22
N ASP A 27 13.17 -1.47 7.92
CA ASP A 27 14.12 -2.30 8.65
C ASP A 27 14.52 -1.67 9.99
N ALA A 28 15.47 -2.31 10.69
CA ALA A 28 15.97 -1.84 11.97
C ALA A 28 16.78 -0.52 11.89
N ALA A 29 17.28 -0.16 10.70
CA ALA A 29 17.94 1.12 10.46
C ALA A 29 16.93 2.23 10.11
N GLY A 30 15.66 1.88 9.88
CA GLY A 30 14.61 2.80 9.46
C GLY A 30 14.49 2.97 7.95
N GLU A 31 15.20 2.15 7.17
CA GLU A 31 15.18 2.21 5.71
C GLU A 31 14.04 1.35 5.13
N PRO A 32 13.46 1.71 3.97
CA PRO A 32 12.41 0.90 3.35
C PRO A 32 12.90 -0.49 2.96
N ALA A 33 12.32 -1.51 3.59
CA ALA A 33 12.57 -2.92 3.31
C ALA A 33 11.48 -3.55 2.43
N GLY A 34 10.28 -2.96 2.40
CA GLY A 34 9.17 -3.42 1.58
C GLY A 34 8.13 -2.31 1.38
N GLU A 35 7.48 -2.31 0.21
CA GLU A 35 6.44 -1.36 -0.14
C GLU A 35 5.32 -2.05 -0.92
N GLY A 36 4.07 -1.72 -0.58
CA GLY A 36 2.90 -2.32 -1.21
C GLY A 36 1.71 -1.37 -1.26
N TYR A 37 0.77 -1.66 -2.15
CA TYR A 37 -0.54 -1.03 -2.19
C TYR A 37 -1.60 -2.00 -2.70
N HIS A 38 -2.84 -1.83 -2.25
CA HIS A 38 -3.94 -2.66 -2.73
C HIS A 38 -4.28 -2.28 -4.18
N GLN A 39 -4.10 -3.20 -5.12
CA GLN A 39 -4.16 -2.88 -6.55
C GLN A 39 -5.57 -3.04 -7.15
N ARG A 40 -6.35 -4.01 -6.65
CA ARG A 40 -7.68 -4.36 -7.15
C ARG A 40 -8.54 -5.02 -6.09
N ALA A 41 -9.86 -4.88 -6.21
CA ALA A 41 -10.81 -5.59 -5.36
C ALA A 41 -10.56 -7.10 -5.36
N GLY A 42 -10.56 -7.72 -4.18
CA GLY A 42 -10.31 -9.16 -4.01
C GLY A 42 -8.86 -9.61 -4.24
N GLY A 43 -7.94 -8.69 -4.57
CA GLY A 43 -6.51 -8.98 -4.63
C GLY A 43 -5.83 -8.98 -3.24
N PRO A 44 -4.53 -9.29 -3.17
CA PRO A 44 -3.75 -9.17 -1.94
C PRO A 44 -3.85 -7.76 -1.34
N HIS A 45 -3.83 -7.69 -0.01
CA HIS A 45 -3.75 -6.42 0.69
C HIS A 45 -2.36 -5.78 0.53
N ALA A 46 -2.21 -4.53 0.98
CA ALA A 46 -0.95 -3.80 0.83
C ALA A 46 0.19 -4.38 1.68
N GLU A 47 -0.13 -5.06 2.78
CA GLU A 47 0.81 -5.68 3.73
C GLU A 47 1.30 -7.08 3.35
N ILE A 48 0.76 -7.68 2.28
CA ILE A 48 1.10 -9.03 1.79
C ILE A 48 2.10 -8.93 0.64
#